data_AF-A0A8J7PY79-F1
#
_entry.id   AF-A0A8J7PY79-F1
#
_cell.length_a   1.000
_cell.length_b   1.000
_cell.length_c   1.000
_cell.angle_alpha   90.00
_cell.angle_beta   90.00
_cell.angle_gamma   90.00
#
_symmetry.space_group_name_H-M   'P 1'
#
loop_
_entity.id
_entity.type
_entity.pdbx_description
1 polymer ?
#
loop_
_entity_poly.entity_id
_entity_poly.type
_entity_poly.pdbx_seq_one_letter_code
_entity_poly.pdbx_strand_id
1 'polypeptide(L)'
;RAQAAGDEARTVIAGYHWFTDWGRDTMISLEGLTLVTGRQSEAGYILRTFAGHIRDGLIPNFFPDHENEGVYHTADATLWFFHALYRYVRASGDRYTLLSLLPALKDIVAQHRKGTRFGIAVDPADGLLRQGAEGYQLTWMDAKVGDWVVTPRRGKAVEINALWYNALRLLEQWLRDAGDRAADEIKAAADRAYESFNRRFWNESTGYLWDVVDGENGDDPACRPNQILAVSLDHPVLEASRWKPVVHTVREQLLTPVGLRSLAPGHPDYKSKYYGDLRARDAAYHQGTVWAWLIGPFIDACLRVDPGKVSACREMLNGFDEHLSEACIGSISEVFDAEPPFTPRGCVAQAWSVAEVLRCWVKTAKDKATGDP
;
A
#
# COMPACT_ATOMS: atom_id res chain seq x y z
N ARG A 1 0.76 -40.47 11.39
CA ARG A 1 0.55 -39.80 10.08
C ARG A 1 1.42 -38.56 10.09
N ALA A 2 2.42 -38.48 9.22
CA ALA A 2 3.27 -37.30 9.11
C ALA A 2 2.40 -36.12 8.67
N GLN A 3 2.34 -35.06 9.47
CA GLN A 3 1.85 -33.76 9.02
C GLN A 3 2.89 -33.24 8.02
N ALA A 4 2.50 -33.03 6.77
CA ALA A 4 3.33 -32.31 5.83
C ALA A 4 3.51 -30.87 6.36
N ALA A 5 4.75 -30.41 6.46
CA ALA A 5 5.06 -29.00 6.71
C ALA A 5 4.54 -28.19 5.52
N GLY A 6 3.29 -27.71 5.59
CA GLY A 6 2.59 -27.13 4.44
C GLY A 6 1.24 -26.46 4.74
N ASP A 7 0.50 -26.93 5.75
CA ASP A 7 -0.95 -26.66 5.87
C ASP A 7 -1.41 -25.81 7.08
N GLU A 8 -0.50 -25.17 7.83
CA GLU A 8 -0.92 -24.23 8.88
C GLU A 8 -1.29 -22.87 8.25
N ALA A 9 -2.58 -22.50 8.34
CA ALA A 9 -3.05 -21.17 7.97
C ALA A 9 -2.40 -20.12 8.88
N ARG A 10 -1.80 -19.09 8.28
CA ARG A 10 -1.15 -18.00 9.01
C ARG A 10 -1.57 -16.64 8.46
N THR A 11 -1.77 -15.71 9.37
CA THR A 11 -2.22 -14.34 9.11
C THR A 11 -1.47 -13.36 10.00
N VAL A 12 -1.73 -12.06 9.81
CA VAL A 12 -1.19 -10.99 10.65
C VAL A 12 -2.37 -10.21 11.22
N ILE A 13 -2.45 -10.16 12.55
CA ILE A 13 -3.37 -9.24 13.24
C ILE A 13 -2.94 -7.82 12.91
N ALA A 14 -3.84 -7.02 12.34
CA ALA A 14 -3.53 -5.70 11.80
C ALA A 14 -3.10 -4.73 12.89
N GLY A 15 -3.66 -4.83 14.10
CA GLY A 15 -3.20 -4.04 15.23
C GLY A 15 -3.93 -4.28 16.54
N TYR A 16 -3.20 -4.08 17.63
CA TYR A 16 -3.73 -4.31 18.97
C TYR A 16 -4.36 -3.04 19.58
N HIS A 17 -5.47 -3.17 20.31
CA HIS A 17 -6.10 -4.40 20.81
C HIS A 17 -7.44 -4.76 20.16
N TRP A 18 -7.78 -4.15 19.01
CA TRP A 18 -9.13 -4.23 18.45
C TRP A 18 -9.23 -4.62 16.97
N PHE A 19 -8.13 -4.80 16.24
CA PHE A 19 -8.20 -5.29 14.87
C PHE A 19 -8.04 -6.81 14.79
N THR A 20 -8.57 -7.38 13.72
CA THR A 20 -8.42 -8.78 13.32
C THR A 20 -7.40 -8.91 12.19
N ASP A 21 -7.49 -9.96 11.37
CA ASP A 21 -6.64 -10.19 10.21
C ASP A 21 -7.12 -9.39 8.99
N TRP A 22 -6.33 -8.41 8.55
CA TRP A 22 -6.63 -7.61 7.35
C TRP A 22 -5.67 -7.95 6.23
N GLY A 23 -6.20 -8.28 5.05
CA GLY A 23 -5.41 -8.65 3.87
C GLY A 23 -4.52 -7.52 3.39
N ARG A 24 -5.04 -6.29 3.35
CA ARG A 24 -4.25 -5.10 2.99
C ARG A 24 -3.05 -4.93 3.93
N ASP A 25 -3.31 -4.82 5.23
CA ASP A 25 -2.29 -4.64 6.26
C ASP A 25 -1.28 -5.78 6.25
N THR A 26 -1.74 -7.03 6.09
CA THR A 26 -0.88 -8.21 6.00
C THR A 26 0.09 -8.10 4.83
N MET A 27 -0.39 -7.75 3.63
CA MET A 27 0.46 -7.66 2.44
C MET A 27 1.46 -6.51 2.51
N ILE A 28 1.06 -5.36 3.07
CA ILE A 28 1.97 -4.23 3.31
C ILE A 28 3.01 -4.61 4.37
N SER A 29 2.60 -5.30 5.43
CA SER A 29 3.45 -5.64 6.57
C SER A 29 4.41 -6.80 6.30
N LEU A 30 4.17 -7.60 5.25
CA LEU A 30 4.83 -8.89 5.04
C LEU A 30 6.35 -8.76 5.07
N GLU A 31 6.93 -7.82 4.32
CA GLU A 31 8.40 -7.68 4.25
C GLU A 31 9.00 -7.30 5.60
N GLY A 32 8.47 -6.26 6.23
CA GLY A 32 9.00 -5.75 7.50
C GLY A 32 8.85 -6.77 8.64
N LEU A 33 7.69 -7.40 8.76
CA LEU A 33 7.45 -8.36 9.85
C LEU A 33 8.14 -9.70 9.62
N THR A 34 8.25 -10.17 8.37
CA THR A 34 8.71 -11.53 8.10
C THR A 34 10.08 -11.59 7.45
N LEU A 35 10.31 -10.89 6.34
CA LEU A 35 11.52 -11.03 5.55
C LEU A 35 12.72 -10.37 6.25
N VAL A 36 12.53 -9.16 6.76
CA VAL A 36 13.56 -8.40 7.49
C VAL A 36 13.96 -9.10 8.79
N THR A 37 13.07 -9.89 9.38
CA THR A 37 13.32 -10.62 10.63
C THR A 37 13.76 -12.07 10.42
N GLY A 38 13.97 -12.50 9.17
CA GLY A 38 14.39 -13.87 8.82
C GLY A 38 13.28 -14.93 8.89
N ARG A 39 12.03 -14.52 9.12
CA ARG A 39 10.83 -15.38 9.19
C ARG A 39 10.25 -15.69 7.80
N GLN A 40 11.10 -16.11 6.86
CA GLN A 40 10.69 -16.35 5.47
C GLN A 40 9.63 -17.45 5.32
N SER A 41 9.72 -18.51 6.14
CA SER A 41 8.71 -19.58 6.16
C SER A 41 7.31 -19.05 6.47
N GLU A 42 7.19 -18.13 7.44
CA GLU A 42 5.94 -17.46 7.80
C GLU A 42 5.35 -16.72 6.61
N ALA A 43 6.19 -15.98 5.88
CA ALA A 43 5.79 -15.22 4.71
C ALA A 43 5.18 -16.13 3.64
N GLY A 44 5.81 -17.28 3.38
CA GLY A 44 5.31 -18.28 2.44
C GLY A 44 3.95 -18.86 2.86
N TYR A 45 3.76 -19.17 4.15
CA TYR A 45 2.47 -19.66 4.65
C TYR A 45 1.36 -18.61 4.53
N ILE A 46 1.65 -17.35 4.87
CA ILE A 46 0.71 -16.24 4.73
C ILE A 46 0.27 -16.08 3.27
N LEU A 47 1.22 -16.02 2.33
CA LEU A 47 0.92 -15.86 0.90
C LEU A 47 0.05 -17.00 0.36
N ARG A 48 0.36 -18.26 0.73
CA ARG A 48 -0.45 -19.42 0.34
C ARG A 48 -1.83 -19.42 0.98
N THR A 49 -1.94 -18.98 2.23
CA THR A 49 -3.22 -18.84 2.94
C THR A 49 -4.13 -17.88 2.16
N PHE A 50 -3.69 -16.66 1.90
CA PHE A 50 -4.49 -15.68 1.15
C PHE A 50 -4.79 -16.11 -0.29
N ALA A 51 -3.86 -16.81 -0.95
CA ALA A 51 -4.10 -17.37 -2.28
C ALA A 51 -5.25 -18.40 -2.29
N GLY A 52 -5.37 -19.23 -1.24
CA GLY A 52 -6.47 -20.18 -1.08
C GLY A 52 -7.84 -19.53 -0.91
N HIS A 53 -7.88 -18.23 -0.59
CA HIS A 53 -9.11 -17.45 -0.41
C HIS A 53 -9.40 -16.49 -1.56
N ILE A 54 -8.72 -16.58 -2.69
CA ILE A 54 -9.04 -15.76 -3.87
C ILE A 54 -10.46 -16.08 -4.36
N ARG A 55 -11.31 -15.05 -4.50
CA ARG A 55 -12.65 -15.15 -5.10
C ARG A 55 -12.87 -13.97 -6.02
N ASP A 56 -13.40 -14.22 -7.23
CA ASP A 56 -13.70 -13.19 -8.23
C ASP A 56 -12.51 -12.26 -8.55
N GLY A 57 -11.29 -12.81 -8.52
CA GLY A 57 -10.06 -12.04 -8.72
C GLY A 57 -9.66 -11.15 -7.56
N LEU A 58 -10.21 -11.34 -6.36
CA LEU A 58 -9.90 -10.56 -5.16
C LEU A 58 -9.41 -11.47 -4.03
N ILE A 59 -8.43 -11.00 -3.26
CA ILE A 59 -8.15 -11.54 -1.91
C ILE A 59 -9.10 -10.89 -0.90
N PRO A 60 -9.36 -11.52 0.27
CA PRO A 60 -10.18 -10.91 1.31
C PRO A 60 -9.51 -9.66 1.90
N ASN A 61 -10.32 -8.64 2.16
CA ASN A 61 -9.94 -7.42 2.89
C ASN A 61 -9.71 -7.70 4.37
N PHE A 62 -10.59 -8.46 5.01
CA PHE A 62 -10.40 -8.94 6.37
C PHE A 62 -11.16 -10.24 6.62
N PHE A 63 -10.75 -10.96 7.67
CA PHE A 63 -11.46 -12.09 8.23
C PHE A 63 -12.17 -11.64 9.52
N PRO A 64 -13.52 -11.70 9.59
CA PRO A 64 -14.24 -11.38 10.81
C PRO A 64 -13.95 -12.39 11.93
N ASP A 65 -13.97 -11.94 13.18
CA ASP A 65 -13.83 -12.83 14.32
C ASP A 65 -14.89 -13.93 14.30
N HIS A 66 -14.44 -15.17 14.46
CA HIS A 66 -15.29 -16.38 14.47
C HIS A 66 -16.01 -16.71 13.16
N GLU A 67 -15.66 -16.08 12.04
CA GLU A 67 -16.18 -16.42 10.71
C GLU A 67 -15.10 -17.04 9.81
N ASN A 68 -15.50 -18.06 9.02
CA ASN A 68 -14.60 -18.73 8.06
C ASN A 68 -14.63 -18.07 6.67
N GLU A 69 -15.47 -17.06 6.45
CA GLU A 69 -15.58 -16.35 5.18
C GLU A 69 -14.95 -14.97 5.25
N GLY A 70 -14.07 -14.68 4.29
CA GLY A 70 -13.46 -13.35 4.18
C GLY A 70 -14.42 -12.32 3.56
N VAL A 71 -14.23 -11.04 3.90
CA VAL A 71 -14.96 -9.92 3.32
C VAL A 71 -14.12 -9.29 2.20
N TYR A 72 -14.67 -9.09 1.01
CA TYR A 72 -13.90 -8.71 -0.20
C TYR A 72 -14.07 -7.25 -0.63
N HIS A 73 -14.33 -6.33 0.32
CA HIS A 73 -14.59 -4.92 0.03
C HIS A 73 -13.28 -4.12 -0.10
N THR A 74 -12.42 -4.50 -1.05
CA THR A 74 -11.10 -3.89 -1.24
C THR A 74 -10.71 -3.91 -2.72
N ALA A 75 -10.21 -2.77 -3.20
CA ALA A 75 -9.67 -2.63 -4.55
C ALA A 75 -8.14 -2.67 -4.59
N ASP A 76 -7.47 -2.58 -3.45
CA ASP A 76 -6.01 -2.46 -3.34
C ASP A 76 -5.32 -3.71 -2.76
N ALA A 77 -5.98 -4.47 -1.86
CA ALA A 77 -5.34 -5.60 -1.16
C ALA A 77 -4.77 -6.65 -2.14
N THR A 78 -5.52 -6.99 -3.19
CA THR A 78 -5.06 -7.94 -4.21
C THR A 78 -3.86 -7.42 -4.99
N LEU A 79 -3.75 -6.12 -5.20
CA LEU A 79 -2.60 -5.55 -5.91
C LEU A 79 -1.36 -5.52 -4.99
N TRP A 80 -1.57 -5.27 -3.68
CA TRP A 80 -0.53 -5.45 -2.67
C TRP A 80 -0.05 -6.90 -2.56
N PHE A 81 -0.89 -7.90 -2.82
CA PHE A 81 -0.49 -9.31 -2.85
C PHE A 81 0.58 -9.59 -3.92
N PHE A 82 0.48 -9.00 -5.12
CA PHE A 82 1.53 -9.11 -6.15
C PHE A 82 2.85 -8.51 -5.65
N HIS A 83 2.78 -7.34 -5.02
CA HIS A 83 3.94 -6.67 -4.46
C HIS A 83 4.62 -7.49 -3.34
N ALA A 84 3.83 -8.03 -2.42
CA ALA A 84 4.30 -8.85 -1.31
C ALA A 84 4.93 -10.16 -1.81
N LEU A 85 4.30 -10.83 -2.80
CA LEU A 85 4.84 -12.04 -3.42
C LEU A 85 6.16 -11.75 -4.13
N TYR A 86 6.28 -10.64 -4.86
CA TYR A 86 7.53 -10.25 -5.50
C TYR A 86 8.67 -10.09 -4.49
N ARG A 87 8.41 -9.35 -3.40
CA ARG A 87 9.41 -9.14 -2.33
C ARG A 87 9.79 -10.45 -1.65
N TYR A 88 8.82 -11.34 -1.39
CA TYR A 88 9.07 -12.68 -0.86
C TYR A 88 9.96 -13.51 -1.77
N VAL A 89 9.64 -13.62 -3.06
CA VAL A 89 10.42 -14.41 -4.02
C VAL A 89 11.83 -13.84 -4.18
N ARG A 90 11.97 -12.51 -4.21
CA ARG A 90 13.28 -11.85 -4.28
C ARG A 90 14.15 -12.15 -3.06
N ALA A 91 13.57 -12.21 -1.86
CA ALA A 91 14.30 -12.45 -0.62
C ALA A 91 14.58 -13.94 -0.35
N SER A 92 13.67 -14.84 -0.73
CA SER A 92 13.76 -16.27 -0.42
C SER A 92 14.28 -17.13 -1.57
N GLY A 93 14.17 -16.66 -2.83
CA GLY A 93 14.41 -17.47 -4.02
C GLY A 93 13.36 -18.55 -4.28
N ASP A 94 12.22 -18.55 -3.56
CA ASP A 94 11.17 -19.57 -3.66
C ASP A 94 10.36 -19.46 -4.96
N ARG A 95 10.98 -19.94 -6.04
CA ARG A 95 10.35 -20.04 -7.37
C ARG A 95 9.21 -21.06 -7.41
N TYR A 96 9.21 -22.05 -6.52
CA TYR A 96 8.16 -23.06 -6.49
C TYR A 96 6.82 -22.43 -6.08
N THR A 97 6.80 -21.66 -4.99
CA THR A 97 5.59 -20.92 -4.58
C THR A 97 5.13 -19.98 -5.69
N LEU A 98 6.02 -19.22 -6.33
CA LEU A 98 5.67 -18.36 -7.46
C LEU A 98 4.98 -19.13 -8.59
N LEU A 99 5.60 -20.19 -9.08
CA LEU A 99 5.06 -20.99 -10.19
C LEU A 99 3.72 -21.64 -9.84
N SER A 100 3.54 -22.07 -8.57
CA SER A 100 2.28 -22.64 -8.09
C SER A 100 1.14 -21.61 -8.07
N LEU A 101 1.46 -20.34 -7.81
CA LEU A 101 0.49 -19.24 -7.74
C LEU A 101 0.26 -18.54 -9.09
N LEU A 102 1.16 -18.73 -10.06
CA LEU A 102 1.12 -18.06 -11.35
C LEU A 102 -0.23 -18.20 -12.10
N PRO A 103 -0.90 -19.37 -12.12
CA PRO A 103 -2.23 -19.48 -12.71
C PRO A 103 -3.28 -18.58 -12.03
N ALA A 104 -3.26 -18.48 -10.70
CA ALA A 104 -4.18 -17.63 -9.95
C ALA A 104 -3.91 -16.13 -10.21
N LEU A 105 -2.64 -15.74 -10.33
CA LEU A 105 -2.25 -14.36 -10.66
C LEU A 105 -2.72 -13.96 -12.07
N LYS A 106 -2.66 -14.88 -13.04
CA LYS A 106 -3.24 -14.67 -14.38
C LYS A 106 -4.75 -14.50 -14.30
N ASP A 107 -5.44 -15.34 -13.53
CA ASP A 107 -6.90 -15.24 -13.37
C ASP A 107 -7.30 -13.91 -12.72
N ILE A 108 -6.60 -13.47 -11.67
CA ILE A 108 -6.83 -12.15 -11.05
C ILE A 108 -6.83 -11.03 -12.10
N VAL A 109 -5.81 -10.96 -12.96
CA VAL A 109 -5.73 -9.93 -14.01
C VAL A 109 -6.85 -10.09 -15.03
N ALA A 110 -7.22 -11.31 -15.39
CA ALA A 110 -8.34 -11.57 -16.29
C ALA A 110 -9.68 -11.13 -15.70
N GLN A 111 -9.91 -11.36 -14.40
CA GLN A 111 -11.11 -10.94 -13.67
C GLN A 111 -11.18 -9.42 -13.58
N HIS A 112 -10.07 -8.73 -13.28
CA HIS A 112 -10.03 -7.26 -13.30
C HIS A 112 -10.36 -6.68 -14.68
N ARG A 113 -9.92 -7.33 -15.77
CA ARG A 113 -10.28 -6.92 -17.15
C ARG A 113 -11.76 -7.14 -17.47
N LYS A 114 -12.37 -8.21 -16.98
CA LYS A 114 -13.81 -8.49 -17.13
C LYS A 114 -14.67 -7.58 -16.24
N GLY A 115 -14.13 -7.18 -15.11
CA GLY A 115 -14.84 -6.55 -14.01
C GLY A 115 -15.11 -7.55 -12.89
N THR A 116 -14.77 -7.15 -11.66
CA THR A 116 -14.98 -7.94 -10.45
C THR A 116 -16.17 -7.38 -9.67
N ARG A 117 -16.09 -7.36 -8.34
CA ARG A 117 -17.12 -6.81 -7.44
C ARG A 117 -16.97 -5.28 -7.33
N PHE A 118 -18.05 -4.62 -6.91
CA PHE A 118 -18.05 -3.19 -6.52
C PHE A 118 -17.51 -2.22 -7.59
N GLY A 119 -17.76 -2.54 -8.86
CA GLY A 119 -17.32 -1.69 -9.98
C GLY A 119 -15.82 -1.67 -10.20
N ILE A 120 -15.05 -2.55 -9.55
CA ILE A 120 -13.61 -2.72 -9.78
C ILE A 120 -13.43 -3.36 -11.16
N ALA A 121 -12.92 -2.58 -12.11
CA ALA A 121 -12.73 -3.04 -13.48
C ALA A 121 -11.67 -2.20 -14.19
N VAL A 122 -10.98 -2.82 -15.16
CA VAL A 122 -10.18 -2.07 -16.12
C VAL A 122 -11.12 -1.32 -17.06
N ASP A 123 -10.92 -0.02 -17.19
CA ASP A 123 -11.58 0.79 -18.19
C ASP A 123 -11.02 0.43 -19.59
N PRO A 124 -11.85 -0.09 -20.50
CA PRO A 124 -11.38 -0.48 -21.82
C PRO A 124 -10.95 0.71 -22.68
N ALA A 125 -11.26 1.96 -22.31
CA ALA A 125 -10.86 3.16 -23.04
C ALA A 125 -9.41 3.59 -22.79
N ASP A 126 -8.86 3.29 -21.62
CA ASP A 126 -7.52 3.77 -21.24
C ASP A 126 -6.62 2.73 -20.52
N GLY A 127 -7.16 1.58 -20.12
CA GLY A 127 -6.41 0.53 -19.44
C GLY A 127 -6.18 0.77 -17.95
N LEU A 128 -6.79 1.81 -17.37
CA LEU A 128 -6.71 2.13 -15.95
C LEU A 128 -7.79 1.40 -15.15
N LEU A 129 -7.52 1.09 -13.88
CA LEU A 129 -8.52 0.56 -12.96
C LEU A 129 -9.42 1.68 -12.44
N ARG A 130 -10.71 1.50 -12.64
CA ARG A 130 -11.76 2.22 -11.92
C ARG A 130 -12.33 1.33 -10.82
N GLN A 131 -12.83 1.95 -9.77
CA GLN A 131 -13.54 1.30 -8.69
C GLN A 131 -14.65 2.19 -8.14
N GLY A 132 -15.66 1.60 -7.55
CA GLY A 132 -16.68 2.34 -6.81
C GLY A 132 -18.03 1.67 -6.86
N ALA A 133 -18.65 1.58 -5.69
CA ALA A 133 -20.05 1.22 -5.52
C ALA A 133 -20.67 2.09 -4.43
N GLU A 134 -21.94 2.41 -4.60
CA GLU A 134 -22.69 3.18 -3.61
C GLU A 134 -22.65 2.48 -2.24
N GLY A 135 -22.37 3.24 -1.18
CA GLY A 135 -22.25 2.71 0.18
C GLY A 135 -20.93 1.98 0.52
N TYR A 136 -20.01 1.81 -0.44
CA TYR A 136 -18.72 1.16 -0.21
C TYR A 136 -17.52 2.10 -0.31
N GLN A 137 -16.50 1.78 0.48
CA GLN A 137 -15.21 2.43 0.53
C GLN A 137 -14.12 1.37 0.31
N LEU A 138 -13.46 1.40 -0.86
CA LEU A 138 -12.66 0.27 -1.35
C LEU A 138 -11.15 0.51 -1.31
N THR A 139 -10.72 1.73 -0.96
CA THR A 139 -9.30 2.10 -0.80
C THR A 139 -8.89 2.02 0.66
N TRP A 140 -7.60 2.05 0.98
CA TRP A 140 -7.12 2.15 2.37
C TRP A 140 -7.62 3.37 3.15
N MET A 141 -8.10 4.42 2.47
CA MET A 141 -8.80 5.53 3.10
C MET A 141 -10.30 5.20 3.27
N ASP A 142 -10.63 4.26 4.17
CA ASP A 142 -11.92 3.57 4.31
C ASP A 142 -12.79 3.97 5.53
N ALA A 143 -12.61 5.18 6.08
CA ALA A 143 -13.50 5.70 7.12
C ALA A 143 -14.96 5.91 6.64
N LYS A 144 -15.92 5.38 7.42
CA LYS A 144 -17.37 5.51 7.17
C LYS A 144 -18.17 5.66 8.47
N VAL A 145 -19.09 6.63 8.52
CA VAL A 145 -20.01 6.86 9.65
C VAL A 145 -21.46 6.72 9.19
N GLY A 146 -22.14 5.65 9.61
CA GLY A 146 -23.47 5.35 9.08
C GLY A 146 -23.37 5.13 7.56
N ASP A 147 -24.05 5.96 6.76
CA ASP A 147 -23.97 5.95 5.29
C ASP A 147 -22.94 6.93 4.71
N TRP A 148 -22.35 7.79 5.55
CA TRP A 148 -21.39 8.79 5.10
C TRP A 148 -19.99 8.19 4.94
N VAL A 149 -19.54 8.09 3.68
CA VAL A 149 -18.13 7.82 3.36
C VAL A 149 -17.34 9.11 3.50
N VAL A 150 -16.38 9.15 4.43
CA VAL A 150 -15.68 10.39 4.79
C VAL A 150 -14.74 10.84 3.68
N THR A 151 -14.03 9.91 3.06
CA THR A 151 -13.11 10.13 1.94
C THR A 151 -13.56 9.32 0.74
N PRO A 152 -14.60 9.78 -0.01
CA PRO A 152 -15.06 9.08 -1.19
C PRO A 152 -13.99 9.17 -2.29
N ARG A 153 -13.41 8.04 -2.67
CA ARG A 153 -12.34 7.97 -3.68
C ARG A 153 -12.73 7.16 -4.91
N ARG A 154 -14.05 7.10 -5.19
CA ARG A 154 -14.65 6.40 -6.34
C ARG A 154 -14.18 7.03 -7.65
N GLY A 155 -13.99 6.20 -8.67
CA GLY A 155 -13.31 6.58 -9.90
C GLY A 155 -11.96 5.86 -9.99
N LYS A 156 -10.94 6.55 -10.50
CA LYS A 156 -9.59 6.00 -10.67
C LYS A 156 -8.67 6.63 -9.62
N ALA A 157 -8.48 5.94 -8.49
CA ALA A 157 -7.55 6.38 -7.45
C ALA A 157 -6.10 6.19 -7.89
N VAL A 158 -5.24 7.14 -7.54
CA VAL A 158 -3.84 7.21 -8.02
C VAL A 158 -3.01 5.99 -7.61
N GLU A 159 -3.12 5.55 -6.36
CA GLU A 159 -2.33 4.44 -5.84
C GLU A 159 -2.82 3.08 -6.33
N ILE A 160 -4.14 2.92 -6.54
CA ILE A 160 -4.68 1.70 -7.16
C ILE A 160 -4.11 1.53 -8.55
N ASN A 161 -4.02 2.60 -9.32
CA ASN A 161 -3.46 2.54 -10.68
C ASN A 161 -1.94 2.37 -10.69
N ALA A 162 -1.22 2.92 -9.71
CA ALA A 162 0.20 2.62 -9.51
C ALA A 162 0.44 1.13 -9.18
N LEU A 163 -0.35 0.58 -8.25
CA LEU A 163 -0.30 -0.83 -7.87
C LEU A 163 -0.72 -1.75 -9.03
N TRP A 164 -1.70 -1.34 -9.83
CA TRP A 164 -2.15 -2.08 -11.02
C TRP A 164 -1.06 -2.20 -12.07
N TYR A 165 -0.45 -1.08 -12.43
CA TYR A 165 0.69 -1.08 -13.34
C TYR A 165 1.82 -1.97 -12.83
N ASN A 166 2.14 -1.84 -11.53
CA ASN A 166 3.16 -2.69 -10.90
C ASN A 166 2.79 -4.17 -10.98
N ALA A 167 1.54 -4.56 -10.69
CA ALA A 167 1.07 -5.93 -10.79
C ALA A 167 1.15 -6.48 -12.23
N LEU A 168 0.80 -5.68 -13.24
CA LEU A 168 0.95 -6.07 -14.65
C LEU A 168 2.41 -6.29 -15.03
N ARG A 169 3.33 -5.42 -14.62
CA ARG A 169 4.78 -5.58 -14.90
C ARG A 169 5.37 -6.80 -14.20
N LEU A 170 4.98 -7.05 -12.96
CA LEU A 170 5.38 -8.26 -12.23
C LEU A 170 4.87 -9.52 -12.92
N LEU A 171 3.59 -9.55 -13.30
CA LEU A 171 3.01 -10.69 -14.01
C LEU A 171 3.66 -10.88 -15.39
N GLU A 172 3.91 -9.80 -16.14
CA GLU A 172 4.64 -9.84 -17.41
C GLU A 172 5.97 -10.57 -17.22
N GLN A 173 6.76 -10.15 -16.23
CA GLN A 173 8.06 -10.73 -15.94
C GLN A 173 7.95 -12.22 -15.61
N TRP A 174 7.06 -12.59 -14.69
CA TRP A 174 6.90 -13.98 -14.27
C TRP A 174 6.41 -14.91 -15.39
N LEU A 175 5.51 -14.42 -16.26
CA LEU A 175 5.07 -15.18 -17.43
C LEU A 175 6.20 -15.35 -18.44
N ARG A 176 7.00 -14.30 -18.68
CA ARG A 176 8.14 -14.36 -19.59
C ARG A 176 9.20 -15.34 -19.10
N ASP A 177 9.51 -15.32 -17.80
CA ASP A 177 10.44 -16.25 -17.17
C ASP A 177 9.94 -17.70 -17.23
N ALA A 178 8.62 -17.91 -17.23
CA ALA A 178 7.97 -19.21 -17.39
C ALA A 178 7.81 -19.65 -18.86
N GLY A 179 8.20 -18.81 -19.84
CA GLY A 179 8.03 -19.09 -21.27
C GLY A 179 6.58 -19.02 -21.76
N ASP A 180 5.69 -18.36 -21.01
CA ASP A 180 4.27 -18.20 -21.35
C ASP A 180 4.07 -16.99 -22.27
N ARG A 181 3.47 -17.23 -23.45
CA ARG A 181 3.21 -16.19 -24.47
C ARG A 181 2.20 -15.13 -24.02
N ALA A 182 1.40 -15.39 -22.99
CA ALA A 182 0.53 -14.39 -22.40
C ALA A 182 1.30 -13.17 -21.87
N ALA A 183 2.62 -13.30 -21.62
CA ALA A 183 3.49 -12.18 -21.25
C ALA A 183 3.37 -10.98 -22.19
N ASP A 184 3.23 -11.20 -23.51
CA ASP A 184 3.19 -10.10 -24.47
C ASP A 184 1.84 -9.33 -24.42
N GLU A 185 0.74 -10.02 -24.13
CA GLU A 185 -0.56 -9.38 -23.89
C GLU A 185 -0.57 -8.56 -22.60
N ILE A 186 0.05 -9.09 -21.54
CA ILE A 186 0.19 -8.38 -20.26
C ILE A 186 1.11 -7.17 -20.43
N LYS A 187 2.20 -7.30 -21.18
CA LYS A 187 3.08 -6.17 -21.54
C LYS A 187 2.30 -5.05 -22.23
N ALA A 188 1.50 -5.38 -23.25
CA ALA A 188 0.71 -4.39 -23.96
C ALA A 188 -0.32 -3.69 -23.04
N ALA A 189 -0.91 -4.42 -22.10
CA ALA A 189 -1.79 -3.83 -21.09
C ALA A 189 -1.03 -2.88 -20.14
N ALA A 190 0.17 -3.27 -19.70
CA ALA A 190 1.03 -2.45 -18.85
C ALA A 190 1.49 -1.16 -19.55
N ASP A 191 1.92 -1.26 -20.81
CA ASP A 191 2.35 -0.11 -21.61
C ASP A 191 1.21 0.90 -21.78
N ARG A 192 -0.01 0.41 -22.06
CA ARG A 192 -1.20 1.26 -22.16
C ARG A 192 -1.54 1.95 -20.84
N ALA A 193 -1.51 1.20 -19.72
CA ALA A 193 -1.76 1.75 -18.39
C ALA A 193 -0.73 2.83 -18.04
N TYR A 194 0.55 2.64 -18.38
CA TYR A 194 1.61 3.62 -18.18
C TYR A 194 1.35 4.93 -18.94
N GLU A 195 1.03 4.84 -20.23
CA GLU A 195 0.74 6.01 -21.08
C GLU A 195 -0.49 6.78 -20.56
N SER A 196 -1.57 6.06 -20.25
CA SER A 196 -2.80 6.66 -19.74
C SER A 196 -2.60 7.27 -18.36
N PHE A 197 -1.84 6.62 -17.47
CA PHE A 197 -1.56 7.15 -16.15
C PHE A 197 -0.86 8.51 -16.24
N ASN A 198 0.22 8.58 -17.03
CA ASN A 198 1.01 9.80 -17.19
C ASN A 198 0.23 10.92 -17.90
N ARG A 199 -0.73 10.57 -18.75
CA ARG A 199 -1.63 11.56 -19.38
C ARG A 199 -2.71 12.06 -18.43
N ARG A 200 -3.30 11.19 -17.59
CA ARG A 200 -4.48 11.53 -16.79
C ARG A 200 -4.17 12.04 -15.40
N PHE A 201 -3.20 11.46 -14.69
CA PHE A 201 -2.96 11.78 -13.29
C PHE A 201 -2.05 12.99 -13.07
N TRP A 202 -1.26 13.41 -14.05
CA TRP A 202 -0.41 14.59 -13.87
C TRP A 202 -1.23 15.89 -13.87
N ASN A 203 -1.13 16.66 -12.80
CA ASN A 203 -1.73 17.97 -12.69
C ASN A 203 -0.68 19.06 -12.98
N GLU A 204 -0.70 19.59 -14.20
CA GLU A 204 0.23 20.66 -14.64
C GLU A 204 0.12 21.93 -13.78
N SER A 205 -1.05 22.22 -13.22
CA SER A 205 -1.27 23.45 -12.44
C SER A 205 -0.64 23.40 -11.05
N THR A 206 -0.59 22.22 -10.43
CA THR A 206 -0.05 22.03 -9.09
C THR A 206 1.34 21.42 -9.07
N GLY A 207 1.78 20.79 -10.16
CA GLY A 207 3.06 20.11 -10.27
C GLY A 207 3.13 18.79 -9.51
N TYR A 208 1.97 18.18 -9.20
CA TYR A 208 1.85 16.88 -8.55
C TYR A 208 0.65 16.09 -9.11
N LEU A 209 0.33 14.91 -8.55
CA LEU A 209 -0.73 14.06 -9.12
C LEU A 209 -2.13 14.39 -8.56
N TRP A 210 -3.14 14.31 -9.41
CA TRP A 210 -4.53 14.19 -8.97
C TRP A 210 -4.67 12.96 -8.06
N ASP A 211 -5.38 13.06 -6.94
CA ASP A 211 -5.56 11.92 -6.03
C ASP A 211 -6.53 10.88 -6.61
N VAL A 212 -7.56 11.38 -7.29
CA VAL A 212 -8.56 10.61 -8.02
C VAL A 212 -8.82 11.29 -9.36
N VAL A 213 -8.92 10.52 -10.44
CA VAL A 213 -9.41 11.00 -11.74
C VAL A 213 -10.69 10.29 -12.12
N ASP A 214 -11.50 10.95 -12.96
CA ASP A 214 -12.82 10.48 -13.38
C ASP A 214 -13.72 10.11 -12.18
N GLY A 215 -13.61 10.89 -11.10
CA GLY A 215 -14.43 10.75 -9.90
C GLY A 215 -15.84 11.30 -10.06
N GLU A 216 -16.69 11.07 -9.06
CA GLU A 216 -18.10 11.51 -9.08
C GLU A 216 -18.26 13.02 -9.31
N ASN A 217 -17.31 13.83 -8.82
CA ASN A 217 -17.29 15.28 -8.95
C ASN A 217 -16.16 15.78 -9.89
N GLY A 218 -15.60 14.89 -10.71
CA GLY A 218 -14.43 15.18 -11.56
C GLY A 218 -13.10 14.76 -10.93
N ASP A 219 -12.00 15.35 -11.41
CA ASP A 219 -10.64 15.05 -10.95
C ASP A 219 -10.36 15.77 -9.61
N ASP A 220 -9.85 15.05 -8.60
CA ASP A 220 -9.62 15.56 -7.23
C ASP A 220 -8.19 16.10 -7.06
N PRO A 221 -8.00 17.43 -6.88
CA PRO A 221 -6.68 18.05 -6.74
C PRO A 221 -6.06 17.88 -5.35
N ALA A 222 -6.74 17.24 -4.39
CA ALA A 222 -6.26 17.16 -3.02
C ALA A 222 -4.84 16.60 -2.93
N CYS A 223 -3.93 17.37 -2.31
CA CYS A 223 -2.57 16.90 -2.06
C CYS A 223 -2.59 15.83 -0.95
N ARG A 224 -2.53 14.57 -1.37
CA ARG A 224 -2.54 13.38 -0.51
C ARG A 224 -1.28 12.55 -0.72
N PRO A 225 -0.89 11.70 0.25
CA PRO A 225 0.35 10.94 0.15
C PRO A 225 0.28 9.78 -0.85
N ASN A 226 -0.91 9.39 -1.30
CA ASN A 226 -1.14 8.26 -2.22
C ASN A 226 -0.28 8.31 -3.48
N GLN A 227 -0.03 9.52 -4.01
CA GLN A 227 0.83 9.76 -5.16
C GLN A 227 2.25 9.21 -5.01
N ILE A 228 2.75 9.03 -3.77
CA ILE A 228 4.09 8.50 -3.53
C ILE A 228 4.23 7.06 -4.03
N LEU A 229 3.13 6.30 -4.05
CA LEU A 229 3.10 4.93 -4.55
C LEU A 229 3.32 4.86 -6.07
N ALA A 230 3.05 5.94 -6.82
CA ALA A 230 3.39 6.02 -8.24
C ALA A 230 4.91 6.05 -8.51
N VAL A 231 5.69 6.37 -7.46
CA VAL A 231 7.16 6.44 -7.50
C VAL A 231 7.80 5.29 -6.72
N SER A 232 7.23 4.86 -5.58
CA SER A 232 7.90 3.99 -4.60
C SER A 232 7.95 2.50 -4.97
N LEU A 233 6.99 2.00 -5.76
CA LEU A 233 6.86 0.59 -6.11
C LEU A 233 8.05 0.08 -6.96
N ASP A 234 8.20 -1.25 -7.06
CA ASP A 234 9.30 -1.88 -7.81
C ASP A 234 9.28 -1.51 -9.30
N HIS A 235 8.07 -1.35 -9.87
CA HIS A 235 7.85 -0.75 -11.19
C HIS A 235 7.07 0.58 -11.05
N PRO A 236 7.76 1.73 -11.00
CA PRO A 236 7.12 3.04 -10.95
C PRO A 236 6.33 3.31 -12.23
N VAL A 237 5.08 3.74 -12.07
CA VAL A 237 4.22 4.11 -13.21
C VAL A 237 4.44 5.55 -13.65
N LEU A 238 4.86 6.44 -12.74
CA LEU A 238 5.10 7.83 -13.05
C LEU A 238 6.37 7.97 -13.88
N GLU A 239 6.36 8.85 -14.88
CA GLU A 239 7.55 9.20 -15.66
C GLU A 239 8.63 9.82 -14.76
N ALA A 240 9.90 9.41 -14.96
CA ALA A 240 11.01 9.79 -14.11
C ALA A 240 11.24 11.31 -14.00
N SER A 241 10.92 12.07 -15.05
CA SER A 241 10.97 13.54 -15.08
C SER A 241 10.10 14.18 -14.00
N ARG A 242 9.03 13.50 -13.56
CA ARG A 242 8.01 13.98 -12.61
C ARG A 242 8.21 13.46 -11.19
N TRP A 243 9.17 12.56 -10.95
CA TRP A 243 9.42 12.00 -9.60
C TRP A 243 9.84 13.06 -8.60
N LYS A 244 10.82 13.90 -8.96
CA LYS A 244 11.38 14.90 -8.04
C LYS A 244 10.32 15.93 -7.59
N PRO A 245 9.50 16.52 -8.48
CA PRO A 245 8.38 17.38 -8.07
C PRO A 245 7.43 16.71 -7.08
N VAL A 246 6.96 15.48 -7.37
CA VAL A 246 6.04 14.74 -6.50
C VAL A 246 6.64 14.47 -5.12
N VAL A 247 7.86 13.92 -5.07
CA VAL A 247 8.54 13.62 -3.80
C VAL A 247 8.82 14.90 -3.00
N HIS A 248 9.18 16.00 -3.67
CA HIS A 248 9.38 17.29 -3.02
C HIS A 248 8.08 17.83 -2.42
N THR A 249 6.97 17.83 -3.18
CA THR A 249 5.67 18.26 -2.67
C THR A 249 5.23 17.46 -1.44
N VAL A 250 5.34 16.13 -1.49
CA VAL A 250 4.99 15.27 -0.34
C VAL A 250 5.89 15.57 0.86
N ARG A 251 7.19 15.79 0.64
CA ARG A 251 8.12 16.18 1.69
C ARG A 251 7.72 17.49 2.37
N GLU A 252 7.45 18.53 1.58
CA GLU A 252 7.17 19.86 2.12
C GLU A 252 5.80 19.95 2.80
N GLN A 253 4.78 19.29 2.25
CA GLN A 253 3.40 19.48 2.69
C GLN A 253 2.91 18.40 3.67
N LEU A 254 3.45 17.17 3.59
CA LEU A 254 2.87 16.01 4.26
C LEU A 254 3.81 15.36 5.28
N LEU A 255 5.13 15.45 5.11
CA LEU A 255 6.07 14.80 6.01
C LEU A 255 6.00 15.37 7.43
N THR A 256 6.03 14.48 8.41
CA THR A 256 6.12 14.75 9.85
C THR A 256 7.18 13.84 10.47
N PRO A 257 7.56 14.05 11.74
CA PRO A 257 8.51 13.16 12.43
C PRO A 257 8.04 11.70 12.54
N VAL A 258 6.72 11.43 12.43
CA VAL A 258 6.12 10.10 12.70
C VAL A 258 5.33 9.56 11.50
N GLY A 259 5.62 10.03 10.29
CA GLY A 259 4.98 9.56 9.05
C GLY A 259 4.48 10.69 8.16
N LEU A 260 3.49 10.39 7.31
CA LEU A 260 2.89 11.39 6.41
C LEU A 260 1.47 11.74 6.85
N ARG A 261 1.12 13.04 6.78
CA ARG A 261 -0.27 13.51 6.83
C ARG A 261 -1.05 12.92 5.66
N SER A 262 -2.28 12.49 5.92
CA SER A 262 -3.17 11.93 4.89
C SER A 262 -3.77 12.98 3.95
N LEU A 263 -3.66 14.27 4.29
CA LEU A 263 -4.15 15.42 3.53
C LEU A 263 -3.30 16.65 3.89
N ALA A 264 -2.96 17.48 2.90
CA ALA A 264 -2.16 18.68 3.11
C ALA A 264 -2.87 19.74 3.99
N PRO A 265 -2.14 20.43 4.88
CA PRO A 265 -2.64 21.61 5.57
C PRO A 265 -3.15 22.68 4.59
N GLY A 266 -4.24 23.35 4.95
CA GLY A 266 -4.88 24.37 4.11
C GLY A 266 -6.03 23.87 3.25
N HIS A 267 -6.19 22.55 3.09
CA HIS A 267 -7.41 21.99 2.51
C HIS A 267 -8.61 22.21 3.46
N PRO A 268 -9.82 22.57 2.98
CA PRO A 268 -10.98 22.86 3.84
C PRO A 268 -11.36 21.72 4.79
N ASP A 269 -11.18 20.48 4.36
CA ASP A 269 -11.49 19.30 5.16
C ASP A 269 -10.39 18.92 6.17
N TYR A 270 -9.23 19.59 6.14
CA TYR A 270 -8.11 19.27 7.00
C TYR A 270 -8.48 19.34 8.49
N LYS A 271 -8.14 18.28 9.22
CA LYS A 271 -8.31 18.11 10.67
C LYS A 271 -6.94 17.93 11.30
N SER A 272 -6.60 18.84 12.21
CA SER A 272 -5.33 18.81 12.93
C SER A 272 -5.25 17.71 14.00
N LYS A 273 -6.41 17.19 14.46
CA LYS A 273 -6.49 16.22 15.56
C LYS A 273 -7.47 15.09 15.25
N TYR A 274 -7.07 13.88 15.60
CA TYR A 274 -7.93 12.71 15.65
C TYR A 274 -8.37 12.50 17.11
N TYR A 275 -9.45 13.19 17.51
CA TYR A 275 -9.92 13.18 18.90
C TYR A 275 -11.42 13.48 18.98
N GLY A 276 -12.07 13.00 20.05
CA GLY A 276 -13.48 13.22 20.32
C GLY A 276 -14.31 11.95 20.22
N ASP A 277 -15.58 12.10 19.88
CA ASP A 277 -16.48 10.97 19.68
C ASP A 277 -16.13 10.17 18.42
N LEU A 278 -16.84 9.05 18.19
CA LEU A 278 -16.61 8.19 17.02
C LEU A 278 -16.71 9.00 15.71
N ARG A 279 -17.74 9.83 15.58
CA ARG A 279 -17.98 10.62 14.37
C ARG A 279 -16.85 11.62 14.09
N ALA A 280 -16.36 12.32 15.11
CA ALA A 280 -15.27 13.28 14.98
C ALA A 280 -13.95 12.59 14.60
N ARG A 281 -13.70 11.42 15.19
CA ARG A 281 -12.53 10.59 14.88
C ARG A 281 -12.59 10.09 13.44
N ASP A 282 -13.68 9.46 13.02
CA ASP A 282 -13.83 8.95 11.66
C ASP A 282 -13.75 10.07 10.62
N ALA A 283 -14.33 11.24 10.92
CA ALA A 283 -14.22 12.44 10.09
C ALA A 283 -12.77 12.94 9.90
N ALA A 284 -11.89 12.70 10.87
CA ALA A 284 -10.48 13.13 10.83
C ALA A 284 -9.52 12.04 10.31
N TYR A 285 -9.91 10.77 10.35
CA TYR A 285 -9.04 9.59 10.19
C TYR A 285 -8.19 9.60 8.92
N HIS A 286 -8.74 10.10 7.81
CA HIS A 286 -8.00 10.30 6.56
C HIS A 286 -8.01 11.76 6.07
N GLN A 287 -8.29 12.72 6.96
CA GLN A 287 -8.37 14.14 6.60
C GLN A 287 -7.28 14.98 7.29
N GLY A 288 -6.05 14.47 7.42
CA GLY A 288 -4.91 15.20 7.96
C GLY A 288 -4.09 14.35 8.92
N THR A 289 -4.77 13.44 9.64
CA THR A 289 -4.17 12.42 10.52
C THR A 289 -2.92 11.82 9.88
N VAL A 290 -1.87 11.67 10.69
CA VAL A 290 -0.57 11.17 10.23
C VAL A 290 -0.54 9.66 10.32
N TRP A 291 -0.09 9.01 9.24
CA TRP A 291 0.02 7.56 9.14
C TRP A 291 1.49 7.15 9.07
N ALA A 292 1.92 6.31 10.02
CA ALA A 292 3.32 5.91 10.15
C ALA A 292 3.80 5.02 9.01
N TRP A 293 2.98 4.05 8.56
CA TRP A 293 3.38 3.11 7.51
C TRP A 293 3.81 3.81 6.20
N LEU A 294 3.26 4.99 5.91
CA LEU A 294 3.58 5.78 4.73
C LEU A 294 5.03 6.29 4.68
N ILE A 295 5.76 6.26 5.80
CA ILE A 295 7.19 6.56 5.81
C ILE A 295 7.97 5.59 4.91
N GLY A 296 7.49 4.35 4.80
CA GLY A 296 8.13 3.31 4.03
C GLY A 296 8.15 3.59 2.53
N PRO A 297 6.97 3.74 1.89
CA PRO A 297 6.87 4.17 0.50
C PRO A 297 7.57 5.52 0.25
N PHE A 298 7.53 6.44 1.20
CA PHE A 298 8.20 7.74 1.06
C PHE A 298 9.72 7.63 1.00
N ILE A 299 10.33 6.84 1.88
CA ILE A 299 11.78 6.58 1.85
C ILE A 299 12.17 5.86 0.55
N ASP A 300 11.38 4.86 0.12
CA ASP A 300 11.61 4.17 -1.15
C ASP A 300 11.61 5.15 -2.35
N ALA A 301 10.66 6.09 -2.39
CA ALA A 301 10.59 7.11 -3.42
C ALA A 301 11.74 8.13 -3.31
N CYS A 302 12.12 8.56 -2.11
CA CYS A 302 13.25 9.45 -1.88
C CYS A 302 14.57 8.86 -2.40
N LEU A 303 14.84 7.60 -2.06
CA LEU A 303 16.05 6.88 -2.52
C LEU A 303 16.03 6.58 -4.01
N ARG A 304 14.85 6.51 -4.63
CA ARG A 304 14.75 6.40 -6.08
C ARG A 304 15.08 7.71 -6.80
N VAL A 305 14.69 8.84 -6.24
CA VAL A 305 15.04 10.18 -6.77
C VAL A 305 16.51 10.51 -6.53
N ASP A 306 17.03 10.18 -5.34
CA ASP A 306 18.41 10.47 -4.96
C ASP A 306 19.01 9.29 -4.16
N PRO A 307 19.58 8.29 -4.84
CA PRO A 307 20.14 7.09 -4.21
C PRO A 307 21.27 7.38 -3.20
N GLY A 308 21.94 8.54 -3.29
CA GLY A 308 23.01 8.93 -2.39
C GLY A 308 22.52 9.44 -1.02
N LYS A 309 21.23 9.70 -0.84
CA LYS A 309 20.65 10.32 0.36
C LYS A 309 20.25 9.32 1.46
N VAL A 310 20.92 8.17 1.55
CA VAL A 310 20.60 7.12 2.55
C VAL A 310 20.60 7.67 3.98
N SER A 311 21.63 8.45 4.36
CA SER A 311 21.70 9.05 5.71
C SER A 311 20.55 10.03 5.97
N ALA A 312 20.20 10.86 4.99
CA ALA A 312 19.09 11.81 5.14
C ALA A 312 17.74 11.08 5.25
N CYS A 313 17.55 9.97 4.55
CA CYS A 313 16.35 9.14 4.69
C CYS A 313 16.32 8.41 6.05
N ARG A 314 17.49 8.00 6.57
CA ARG A 314 17.60 7.42 7.91
C ARG A 314 17.17 8.39 9.00
N GLU A 315 17.59 9.65 8.91
CA GLU A 315 17.25 10.70 9.87
C GLU A 315 15.74 10.97 9.96
N MET A 316 14.98 10.71 8.89
CA MET A 316 13.51 10.83 8.90
C MET A 316 12.83 9.83 9.83
N LEU A 317 13.53 8.77 10.25
CA LEU A 317 13.01 7.76 11.18
C LEU A 317 13.21 8.16 12.66
N ASN A 318 14.00 9.20 12.95
CA ASN A 318 14.36 9.57 14.32
C ASN A 318 13.14 9.93 15.19
N GLY A 319 12.06 10.43 14.60
CA GLY A 319 10.83 10.74 15.36
C GLY A 319 10.14 9.49 15.92
N PHE A 320 10.42 8.30 15.37
CA PHE A 320 9.93 7.05 15.93
C PHE A 320 10.73 6.58 17.16
N ASP A 321 11.99 7.00 17.32
CA ASP A 321 12.81 6.61 18.48
C ASP A 321 12.18 7.12 19.80
N GLU A 322 11.67 8.34 19.79
CA GLU A 322 10.92 8.91 20.94
C GLU A 322 9.61 8.15 21.16
N HIS A 323 8.85 7.91 20.09
CA HIS A 323 7.57 7.20 20.15
C HIS A 323 7.67 5.78 20.69
N LEU A 324 8.79 5.07 20.51
CA LEU A 324 8.99 3.72 21.04
C LEU A 324 8.88 3.63 22.59
N SER A 325 8.98 4.77 23.28
CA SER A 325 8.78 4.88 24.74
C SER A 325 7.38 5.35 25.15
N GLU A 326 6.48 5.58 24.18
CA GLU A 326 5.13 6.10 24.38
C GLU A 326 4.05 5.08 23.96
N ALA A 327 2.81 5.28 24.42
CA ALA A 327 1.64 4.42 24.15
C ALA A 327 1.84 2.92 24.46
N CYS A 328 2.45 2.17 23.55
CA CYS A 328 2.84 0.77 23.73
C CYS A 328 4.35 0.63 23.56
N ILE A 329 5.06 0.42 24.67
CA ILE A 329 6.52 0.35 24.71
C ILE A 329 7.05 -0.68 23.71
N GLY A 330 7.97 -0.25 22.84
CA GLY A 330 8.60 -1.09 21.83
C GLY A 330 7.74 -1.33 20.58
N SER A 331 6.64 -0.59 20.41
CA SER A 331 5.76 -0.69 19.25
C SER A 331 5.46 0.66 18.64
N ILE A 332 4.78 0.67 17.49
CA ILE A 332 4.43 1.88 16.75
C ILE A 332 2.92 1.93 16.59
N SER A 333 2.35 3.07 16.95
CA SER A 333 0.91 3.32 16.84
C SER A 333 0.47 3.39 15.39
N GLU A 334 -0.82 3.19 15.20
CA GLU A 334 -1.45 3.22 13.89
C GLU A 334 -1.35 4.61 13.24
N VAL A 335 -1.78 5.63 13.99
CA VAL A 335 -1.91 7.00 13.54
C VAL A 335 -1.50 8.00 14.61
N PHE A 336 -1.29 9.23 14.20
CA PHE A 336 -0.91 10.34 15.07
C PHE A 336 -1.73 11.60 14.74
N ASP A 337 -1.93 12.47 15.73
CA ASP A 337 -2.48 13.80 15.48
C ASP A 337 -1.62 14.53 14.41
N ALA A 338 -2.24 15.35 13.57
CA ALA A 338 -1.58 15.92 12.40
C ALA A 338 -0.64 17.09 12.71
N GLU A 339 -0.68 17.60 13.94
CA GLU A 339 0.13 18.73 14.40
C GLU A 339 0.84 18.41 15.72
N PRO A 340 1.94 19.12 16.05
CA PRO A 340 2.63 18.97 17.31
C PRO A 340 1.68 18.99 18.52
N PRO A 341 1.88 18.09 19.51
CA PRO A 341 3.04 17.21 19.67
C PRO A 341 2.95 15.88 18.91
N PHE A 342 2.07 15.74 17.91
CA PHE A 342 1.84 14.49 17.18
C PHE A 342 1.44 13.34 18.11
N THR A 343 0.45 13.56 18.97
CA THR A 343 -0.01 12.55 19.93
C THR A 343 -0.31 11.22 19.24
N PRO A 344 0.16 10.06 19.74
CA PRO A 344 -0.22 8.76 19.20
C PRO A 344 -1.70 8.47 19.42
N ARG A 345 -2.33 7.89 18.40
CA ARG A 345 -3.77 7.64 18.27
C ARG A 345 -4.01 6.29 17.59
N GLY A 346 -5.29 5.94 17.44
CA GLY A 346 -5.68 4.67 16.84
C GLY A 346 -5.19 3.50 17.69
N CYS A 347 -4.93 2.37 17.04
CA CYS A 347 -4.40 1.22 17.75
C CYS A 347 -2.96 1.49 18.22
N VAL A 348 -2.59 0.91 19.37
CA VAL A 348 -1.32 1.23 20.02
C VAL A 348 -0.13 0.50 19.40
N ALA A 349 -0.39 -0.58 18.67
CA ALA A 349 0.62 -1.44 18.04
C ALA A 349 0.09 -1.95 16.70
N GLN A 350 0.42 -1.26 15.61
CA GLN A 350 -0.12 -1.55 14.27
C GLN A 350 0.93 -2.22 13.37
N ALA A 351 0.53 -3.33 12.75
CA ALA A 351 1.38 -4.19 11.93
C ALA A 351 2.12 -3.42 10.83
N TRP A 352 1.41 -2.66 9.98
CA TRP A 352 2.05 -1.96 8.85
C TRP A 352 2.95 -0.81 9.29
N SER A 353 2.66 -0.18 10.43
CA SER A 353 3.49 0.90 10.99
C SER A 353 4.81 0.34 11.49
N VAL A 354 4.74 -0.72 12.31
CA VAL A 354 5.93 -1.45 12.79
C VAL A 354 6.73 -2.01 11.62
N ALA A 355 6.06 -2.63 10.64
CA ALA A 355 6.70 -3.26 9.50
C ALA A 355 7.48 -2.27 8.63
N GLU A 356 6.84 -1.18 8.21
CA GLU A 356 7.46 -0.24 7.28
C GLU A 356 8.58 0.57 7.95
N VAL A 357 8.42 0.95 9.23
CA VAL A 357 9.50 1.60 9.99
C VAL A 357 10.69 0.65 10.16
N LEU A 358 10.46 -0.60 10.58
CA LEU A 358 11.52 -1.60 10.73
C LEU A 358 12.22 -1.88 9.39
N ARG A 359 11.47 -2.05 8.30
CA ARG A 359 12.00 -2.26 6.96
C ARG A 359 12.90 -1.11 6.55
N CYS A 360 12.45 0.13 6.71
CA CYS A 360 13.24 1.30 6.36
C CYS A 360 14.44 1.48 7.27
N TRP A 361 14.32 1.13 8.55
CA TRP A 361 15.44 1.15 9.48
C TRP A 361 16.56 0.21 9.01
N VAL A 362 16.23 -1.03 8.65
CA VAL A 362 17.22 -1.97 8.13
C VAL A 362 17.75 -1.54 6.76
N LYS A 363 16.88 -1.09 5.86
CA LYS A 363 17.25 -0.63 4.51
C LYS A 363 18.21 0.56 4.50
N THR A 364 18.12 1.43 5.50
CA THR A 364 18.94 2.64 5.61
C THR A 364 20.07 2.50 6.65
N ALA A 365 20.29 1.30 7.17
CA ALA A 365 21.44 1.03 8.02
C ALA A 365 22.73 1.23 7.20
N LYS A 366 23.75 1.84 7.82
CA LYS A 366 25.09 1.91 7.22
C LYS A 366 25.60 0.48 7.03
N ASP A 367 26.06 0.15 5.82
CA ASP A 367 26.75 -1.11 5.60
C ASP A 367 27.88 -1.24 6.62
N LYS A 368 27.91 -2.36 7.36
CA LYS A 368 29.07 -2.76 8.17
C LYS A 368 30.27 -3.20 7.30
N ALA A 369 30.31 -2.83 6.02
CA ALA A 369 31.28 -3.31 5.04
C ALA A 369 32.04 -2.16 4.38
N THR A 370 32.64 -1.29 5.20
CA THR A 370 33.92 -0.61 4.88
C THR A 370 34.72 -0.41 6.18
N GLY A 371 34.90 -1.50 6.93
CA GLY A 371 36.06 -1.64 7.79
C GLY A 371 37.19 -2.17 6.93
N ASP A 372 37.97 -1.27 6.33
CA ASP A 372 39.31 -1.63 5.81
C ASP A 372 40.20 -1.96 7.04
N PRO A 373 41.10 -2.97 6.94
CA PRO A 373 41.80 -3.57 8.06
C PRO A 373 42.74 -2.63 8.84
#